data_AF-A0AAA9ZD88-F1
#
_entry.id   AF-A0AAA9ZD88-F1
#
_cell.length_a   1.000
_cell.length_b   1.000
_cell.length_c   1.000
_cell.angle_alpha   90.00
_cell.angle_beta   90.00
_cell.angle_gamma   90.00
#
_symmetry.space_group_name_H-M   'P 1'
#
loop_
_entity.id
_entity.type
_entity.pdbx_description
1 polymer ?
#
loop_
_entity_poly.entity_id
_entity_poly.type
_entity_poly.pdbx_seq_one_letter_code
_entity_poly.pdbx_strand_id
1 'polypeptide(L)'
;MSSPPARLYWFINDRIVPSDYLQPQQETTIENDGFILRYRTLEIRFHIDEARLGKIKGKLMLKCLARIDAFPQGTRETTQVVYIPMTDELRNQKLINWRNGGEWLVA
;
A
#
# COMPACT_ATOMS: atom_id res chain seq x y z
N MET A 1 8.26 27.96 5.49
CA MET A 1 7.77 27.05 6.55
C MET A 1 7.48 25.71 5.89
N SER A 2 8.28 24.68 6.16
CA SER A 2 8.10 23.33 5.59
C SER A 2 6.80 22.71 6.12
N SER A 3 5.97 22.15 5.24
CA SER A 3 4.76 21.44 5.65
C SER A 3 5.11 20.31 6.63
N PRO A 4 4.37 20.15 7.74
CA PRO A 4 4.54 19.01 8.63
C PRO A 4 4.39 17.70 7.82
N PRO A 5 5.32 16.76 7.98
CA PRO A 5 5.37 15.63 7.07
C PRO A 5 4.22 14.67 7.36
N ALA A 6 3.59 14.18 6.30
CA ALA A 6 2.53 13.18 6.44
C ALA A 6 3.11 11.87 7.00
N ARG A 7 2.36 11.24 7.90
CA ARG A 7 2.55 9.85 8.31
C ARG A 7 1.70 8.95 7.42
N LEU A 8 2.28 7.85 6.98
CA LEU A 8 1.63 6.87 6.15
C LEU A 8 1.20 5.67 7.01
N TYR A 9 0.00 5.18 6.78
CA TYR A 9 -0.54 4.00 7.43
C TYR A 9 -1.13 3.05 6.38
N TRP A 10 -0.91 1.76 6.57
CA TRP A 10 -1.52 0.72 5.76
C TRP A 10 -2.57 -0.05 6.53
N PHE A 11 -3.63 -0.42 5.83
CA PHE A 11 -4.67 -1.29 6.31
C PHE A 11 -4.90 -2.43 5.31
N ILE A 12 -5.13 -3.62 5.84
CA ILE A 12 -5.61 -4.80 5.11
C ILE A 12 -6.95 -5.18 5.70
N ASN A 13 -8.02 -5.14 4.89
CA ASN A 13 -9.40 -5.42 5.31
C ASN A 13 -9.79 -4.62 6.57
N ASP A 14 -9.54 -3.31 6.52
CA ASP A 14 -9.78 -2.33 7.59
C ASP A 14 -9.01 -2.55 8.91
N ARG A 15 -8.08 -3.50 8.94
CA ARG A 15 -7.17 -3.71 10.07
C ARG A 15 -5.82 -3.08 9.79
N ILE A 16 -5.25 -2.40 10.78
CA ILE A 16 -3.91 -1.85 10.66
C ILE A 16 -2.91 -2.97 10.38
N VAL A 17 -2.00 -2.70 9.45
CA VAL A 17 -0.97 -3.66 9.06
C VAL A 17 0.09 -3.76 10.17
N PRO A 18 0.49 -4.99 10.59
CA PRO A 18 1.61 -5.18 11.50
C PRO A 18 2.90 -4.58 10.95
N SER A 19 3.78 -4.09 11.83
CA SER A 19 5.08 -3.52 11.47
C SER A 19 5.92 -4.45 10.61
N ASP A 20 5.81 -5.76 10.83
CA ASP A 20 6.62 -6.77 10.15
C ASP A 20 6.32 -6.89 8.65
N TYR A 21 5.18 -6.37 8.18
CA TYR A 21 4.87 -6.32 6.75
C TYR A 21 5.29 -5.00 6.13
N LEU A 22 5.56 -3.97 6.94
CA LEU A 22 5.98 -2.67 6.45
C LEU A 22 7.44 -2.75 6.02
N GLN A 23 7.73 -2.27 4.82
CA GLN A 23 9.11 -1.99 4.44
C GLN A 23 9.58 -0.70 5.11
N PRO A 24 10.90 -0.51 5.27
CA PRO A 24 11.44 0.75 5.77
C PRO A 24 10.90 1.94 4.99
N GLN A 25 10.35 2.92 5.71
CA GLN A 25 9.85 4.14 5.08
C GLN A 25 11.02 4.90 4.44
N GLN A 26 10.83 5.32 3.19
CA GLN A 26 11.81 6.10 2.45
C GLN A 26 11.33 7.55 2.34
N GLU A 27 12.25 8.50 2.46
CA GLU A 27 11.99 9.92 2.22
C GLU A 27 12.86 10.38 1.06
N THR A 28 12.23 10.96 0.05
CA THR A 28 12.90 11.47 -1.14
C THR A 28 12.65 12.96 -1.24
N THR A 29 13.70 13.70 -1.57
CA THR A 29 13.64 15.12 -1.88
C THR A 29 13.91 15.32 -3.37
N ILE A 30 13.03 16.04 -4.05
CA ILE A 30 13.20 16.44 -5.44
C ILE A 30 13.15 17.97 -5.51
N GLU A 31 14.02 18.55 -6.33
CA GLU A 31 13.96 19.97 -6.67
C GLU A 31 13.24 20.10 -8.01
N ASN A 32 12.21 20.94 -8.07
CA ASN A 32 11.41 21.16 -9.26
C ASN A 32 11.02 22.63 -9.34
N ASP A 33 11.45 23.33 -10.39
CA ASP A 33 11.16 24.76 -10.63
C ASP A 33 11.47 25.68 -9.44
N GLY A 34 12.57 25.42 -8.73
CA GLY A 34 12.99 26.18 -7.54
C GLY A 34 12.24 25.82 -6.25
N PHE A 35 11.33 24.83 -6.30
CA PHE A 35 10.66 24.27 -5.14
C PHE A 35 11.32 22.96 -4.70
N ILE A 36 11.55 22.83 -3.39
CA ILE A 36 12.00 21.58 -2.77
C ILE A 36 10.75 20.78 -2.37
N LEU A 37 10.45 19.73 -3.11
CA LEU A 37 9.37 18.79 -2.81
C LEU A 37 9.92 17.60 -2.03
N ARG A 38 9.27 17.26 -0.92
CA ARG A 38 9.60 16.09 -0.12
C ARG A 38 8.41 15.14 -0.13
N TYR A 39 8.65 13.89 -0.48
CA TYR A 39 7.64 12.85 -0.40
C TYR A 39 8.16 11.65 0.36
N ARG A 40 7.22 10.88 0.90
CA ARG A 40 7.50 9.65 1.64
C ARG A 40 6.82 8.49 0.95
N THR A 41 7.51 7.35 0.96
CA THR A 41 6.98 6.10 0.45
C THR A 41 6.99 5.09 1.59
N LEU A 42 5.85 4.42 1.79
CA LEU A 42 5.71 3.29 2.70
C LEU A 42 5.16 2.12 1.88
N GLU A 43 5.94 1.06 1.76
CA GLU A 43 5.55 -0.15 1.04
C GLU A 43 5.14 -1.25 2.02
N ILE A 44 4.29 -2.17 1.56
CA ILE A 44 3.93 -3.38 2.30
C ILE A 44 4.34 -4.63 1.53
N ARG A 45 4.84 -5.64 2.25
CA ARG A 45 5.14 -6.97 1.74
C ARG A 45 4.63 -8.01 2.72
N PHE A 46 3.79 -8.91 2.25
CA PHE A 46 3.24 -9.98 3.06
C PHE A 46 2.96 -11.20 2.20
N HIS A 47 3.02 -12.37 2.81
CA HIS A 47 2.62 -13.61 2.17
C HIS A 47 1.11 -13.81 2.26
N ILE A 48 0.55 -14.26 1.15
CA ILE A 48 -0.82 -14.74 1.07
C ILE A 48 -0.75 -16.26 1.30
N ASP A 49 -1.08 -16.70 2.52
CA ASP A 49 -1.11 -18.11 2.89
C ASP A 49 -2.55 -18.60 3.05
N GLU A 50 -2.77 -19.92 2.98
CA GLU A 50 -4.10 -20.53 3.04
C GLU A 50 -4.82 -20.27 4.38
N ALA A 51 -4.07 -20.23 5.48
CA ALA A 51 -4.60 -19.92 6.81
C ALA A 51 -5.16 -18.48 6.91
N ARG A 52 -4.62 -17.54 6.12
CA ARG A 52 -5.08 -16.16 5.99
C ARG A 52 -6.10 -16.02 4.86
N LEU A 53 -5.93 -16.68 3.73
CA LEU A 53 -6.86 -16.73 2.61
C LEU A 53 -8.22 -17.32 3.02
N GLY A 54 -8.25 -18.34 3.87
CA GLY A 54 -9.50 -18.87 4.42
C GLY A 54 -10.31 -17.81 5.20
N LYS A 55 -9.63 -16.81 5.79
CA LYS A 55 -10.27 -15.63 6.40
C LYS A 55 -10.60 -14.53 5.38
N ILE A 56 -9.80 -14.42 4.32
CA ILE A 56 -9.89 -13.39 3.28
C ILE A 56 -10.68 -14.01 2.11
N LYS A 57 -12.01 -13.89 2.12
CA LYS A 57 -12.99 -14.46 1.17
C LYS A 57 -12.76 -14.08 -0.32
N GLY A 58 -11.62 -14.44 -0.92
CA GLY A 58 -11.23 -14.10 -2.29
C GLY A 58 -11.05 -12.61 -2.57
N LYS A 59 -11.17 -11.74 -1.56
CA LYS A 59 -11.13 -10.28 -1.69
C LYS A 59 -10.24 -9.66 -0.63
N LEU A 60 -9.22 -8.95 -1.08
CA LEU A 60 -8.29 -8.20 -0.25
C LEU A 60 -8.52 -6.71 -0.47
N MET A 61 -8.87 -5.99 0.60
CA MET A 61 -8.95 -4.53 0.57
C MET A 61 -7.68 -3.94 1.16
N LEU A 62 -6.92 -3.24 0.34
CA LEU A 62 -5.73 -2.51 0.72
C LEU A 62 -6.10 -1.03 0.84
N LYS A 63 -5.76 -0.39 1.96
CA LYS A 63 -5.95 1.06 2.13
C LYS A 63 -4.65 1.69 2.61
N CYS A 64 -4.22 2.74 1.92
CA CYS A 64 -3.14 3.61 2.35
C CYS A 64 -3.72 4.95 2.80
N LEU A 65 -3.34 5.40 4.00
CA LEU A 65 -3.79 6.64 4.62
C LEU A 65 -2.59 7.54 4.85
N ALA A 66 -2.63 8.75 4.31
CA ALA A 66 -1.67 9.81 4.57
C ALA A 66 -2.30 10.84 5.51
N ARG A 67 -1.76 11.00 6.71
CA ARG A 67 -2.28 11.91 7.73
C ARG A 67 -1.20 12.87 8.22
N ILE A 68 -1.56 14.14 8.35
CA ILE A 68 -0.75 15.17 8.99
C ILE A 68 -1.34 15.38 10.40
N ASP A 69 -0.58 15.09 11.45
CA ASP A 69 -1.07 15.16 12.83
C ASP A 69 -1.61 16.55 13.19
N ALA A 70 -0.90 17.60 12.79
CA ALA A 70 -1.27 18.99 13.03
C ALA A 70 -2.46 19.47 12.17
N PHE A 71 -2.82 18.74 11.12
CA PHE A 71 -3.90 19.11 10.21
C PHE A 71 -4.73 17.88 9.81
N PRO A 72 -5.60 17.37 10.71
CA PRO A 72 -6.39 16.17 10.47
C PRO A 72 -7.31 16.28 9.25
N GLN A 73 -7.77 17.48 8.91
CA GLN A 73 -8.62 17.75 7.74
C GLN A 73 -7.90 17.52 6.40
N GLY A 74 -6.56 17.51 6.39
CA GLY A 74 -5.76 17.23 5.19
C GLY A 74 -5.46 15.75 4.97
N THR A 75 -6.17 14.86 5.68
CA THR A 75 -5.99 13.41 5.53
C THR A 75 -6.40 12.97 4.12
N ARG A 76 -5.56 12.18 3.46
CA ARG A 76 -5.84 11.57 2.17
C ARG A 76 -5.83 10.07 2.32
N GLU A 77 -6.78 9.39 1.69
CA GLU A 77 -6.81 7.94 1.64
C GLU A 77 -6.93 7.45 0.21
N THR A 78 -6.39 6.25 -0.02
CA THR A 78 -6.53 5.52 -1.29
C THR A 78 -6.80 4.07 -0.96
N THR A 79 -7.84 3.52 -1.57
CA THR A 79 -8.28 2.14 -1.35
C THR A 79 -8.23 1.37 -2.65
N GLN A 80 -7.58 0.21 -2.63
CA GLN A 80 -7.51 -0.74 -3.73
C GLN A 80 -8.12 -2.06 -3.30
N VAL A 81 -8.99 -2.61 -4.14
CA VAL A 81 -9.51 -3.97 -3.97
C VAL A 81 -8.77 -4.89 -4.91
N VAL A 82 -8.20 -5.97 -4.37
CA VAL A 82 -7.56 -7.05 -5.12
C VAL A 82 -8.40 -8.30 -4.95
N TYR A 83 -8.83 -8.87 -6.06
CA TYR A 83 -9.51 -10.17 -6.07
C TYR A 83 -8.47 -11.26 -6.26
N ILE A 84 -8.46 -12.23 -5.34
CA ILE A 84 -7.56 -13.38 -5.40
C ILE A 84 -8.40 -14.54 -5.94
N PRO A 85 -8.19 -14.96 -7.20
CA PRO A 85 -8.91 -16.10 -7.75
C PRO A 85 -8.56 -17.34 -6.91
N MET A 86 -9.57 -18.02 -6.36
CA MET A 86 -9.43 -19.25 -5.57
C MET A 86 -9.00 -20.47 -6.41
N THR A 87 -8.61 -20.27 -7.67
CA THR A 87 -8.27 -21.34 -8.60
C THR A 87 -6.81 -21.25 -9.00
N ASP A 88 -5.92 -21.62 -8.08
CA ASP A 88 -4.74 -22.43 -8.35
C ASP A 88 -4.18 -22.87 -6.99
N GLU A 89 -3.66 -24.08 -6.89
CA GLU A 89 -3.25 -24.77 -5.66
C GLU A 89 -2.02 -24.15 -4.96
N LEU A 90 -1.89 -22.82 -4.87
CA LEU A 90 -0.78 -22.10 -4.23
C LEU A 90 0.63 -22.59 -4.66
N ARG A 91 0.76 -23.29 -5.79
CA ARG A 91 2.04 -23.85 -6.27
C ARG A 91 2.90 -22.82 -6.98
N ASN A 92 2.32 -21.71 -7.41
CA ASN A 92 3.02 -20.68 -8.18
C ASN A 92 2.89 -19.32 -7.48
N GLN A 93 3.97 -18.88 -6.82
CA GLN A 93 4.08 -17.52 -6.30
C GLN A 93 4.02 -16.54 -7.48
N LYS A 94 2.90 -15.83 -7.65
CA LYS A 94 2.83 -14.72 -8.63
C LYS A 94 3.26 -13.42 -7.96
N LEU A 95 4.36 -12.85 -8.44
CA LEU A 95 4.77 -11.47 -8.14
C LEU A 95 3.75 -10.51 -8.76
N ILE A 96 3.03 -9.76 -7.93
CA ILE A 96 2.14 -8.70 -8.39
C ILE A 96 2.98 -7.43 -8.54
N ASN A 97 3.47 -7.16 -9.76
CA ASN A 97 4.15 -5.90 -10.06
C ASN A 97 3.13 -4.79 -10.30
N TRP A 98 3.11 -3.79 -9.43
CA TRP A 98 2.29 -2.60 -9.60
C TRP A 98 3.00 -1.56 -10.48
N ARG A 99 2.41 -1.23 -11.64
CA ARG A 99 2.69 0.01 -12.38
C ARG A 99 1.38 0.77 -12.58
N ASN A 100 1.44 2.09 -12.39
CA ASN A 100 0.32 2.98 -12.73
C ASN A 100 0.11 2.95 -14.25
N GLY A 101 -0.88 2.20 -14.70
CA GLY A 101 -1.24 2.06 -16.12
C GLY A 101 -1.81 0.67 -16.36
N GLY A 102 -3.14 0.60 -16.43
CA GLY A 102 -3.89 -0.65 -16.53
C GLY A 102 -3.59 -1.40 -17.83
N GLU A 103 -3.16 -2.66 -17.69
CA GLU A 103 -3.67 -3.80 -18.43
C GLU A 103 -3.01 -5.06 -17.86
N TRP A 104 -3.84 -6.03 -17.47
CA TRP A 104 -3.37 -7.34 -17.03
C TRP A 104 -3.18 -8.22 -18.26
N LEU A 105 -1.95 -8.47 -18.68
CA LEU A 105 -1.65 -9.58 -19.57
C LEU A 105 -1.18 -10.76 -18.73
N VAL A 106 -1.99 -11.82 -18.74
CA VAL A 106 -1.60 -13.13 -18.21
C VAL A 106 -0.69 -13.78 -19.25
N ALA A 107 0.58 -13.93 -18.92
CA ALA A 107 1.47 -14.90 -19.55
C ALA A 107 1.32 -16.25 -18.84
#